data_AF-A0A849QXH2-F1
#
_entry.id   AF-A0A849QXH2-F1
#
_cell.length_a   1.000
_cell.length_b   1.000
_cell.length_c   1.000
_cell.angle_alpha   90.00
_cell.angle_beta   90.00
_cell.angle_gamma   90.00
#
_symmetry.space_group_name_H-M   'P 1'
#
loop_
_entity.id
_entity.type
_entity.pdbx_description
1 polymer ?
#
loop_
_entity_poly.entity_id
_entity_poly.type
_entity_poly.pdbx_seq_one_letter_code
_entity_poly.pdbx_strand_id
1 'polypeptide(L)'
;MVKDKIRKPGRKALFEDVGENKEKEEGGRVEGEKVSKGETEEEYRERQLRRLLEAMEAFKNGDLTIRLPKEKYDIYGELADTYNKMAERVGGVTTEMHRVAKIAGTEGKLTERASVPGVAGSWKECVDTLNGLIDAVSKFTLEMGRILDNISRGNLTEKFAIPLTGDFRVMSDTVNKTVDRLNLIGGEVSRVTREVGVEGKLGAQGEVPGVAGAWKELTDNVNTLAANVTDQMRDVAKVSTAIADGDLTQKITVDVKGEIL
;
A
#
# COMPACT_ATOMS: atom_id res chain seq x y z
N MET A 1 -33.27 12.71 4.98
CA MET A 1 -33.58 13.74 3.96
C MET A 1 -32.33 13.89 3.12
N VAL A 2 -32.23 13.67 1.81
CA VAL A 2 -33.17 13.81 0.67
C VAL A 2 -32.81 12.74 -0.38
N LYS A 3 -33.82 12.15 -1.05
CA LYS A 3 -33.68 11.33 -2.26
C LYS A 3 -34.33 12.09 -3.40
N ASP A 4 -33.58 12.51 -4.41
CA ASP A 4 -34.15 13.10 -5.63
C ASP A 4 -34.46 12.03 -6.67
N LYS A 5 -35.74 11.94 -7.03
CA LYS A 5 -36.28 11.10 -8.10
C LYS A 5 -36.53 11.95 -9.34
N ILE A 6 -35.91 11.50 -10.42
CA ILE A 6 -36.03 11.95 -11.80
C ILE A 6 -37.50 11.94 -12.27
N ARG A 7 -37.99 13.06 -12.80
CA ARG A 7 -39.32 13.20 -13.42
C ARG A 7 -39.17 13.41 -14.94
N LYS A 8 -39.68 12.46 -15.74
CA LYS A 8 -39.84 12.59 -17.20
C LYS A 8 -41.09 13.43 -17.53
N PRO A 9 -41.09 14.21 -18.62
CA PRO A 9 -42.29 14.51 -19.41
C PRO A 9 -42.24 13.65 -20.71
N GLY A 10 -43.30 13.11 -21.29
CA GLY A 10 -44.71 13.51 -21.32
C GLY A 10 -45.08 13.73 -22.80
N ARG A 11 -45.53 12.67 -23.49
CA ARG A 11 -46.02 12.73 -24.88
C ARG A 11 -47.23 13.66 -25.00
N LYS A 12 -47.27 14.49 -26.05
CA LYS A 12 -48.50 14.93 -26.70
C LYS A 12 -48.33 14.87 -28.21
N ALA A 13 -49.23 14.13 -28.85
CA ALA A 13 -49.45 14.13 -30.29
C ALA A 13 -50.51 15.19 -30.63
N LEU A 14 -50.36 15.84 -31.77
CA LEU A 14 -51.43 16.52 -32.52
C LEU A 14 -51.07 16.41 -34.00
N PHE A 15 -51.85 15.57 -34.71
CA PHE A 15 -52.22 15.78 -36.11
C PHE A 15 -53.00 17.12 -36.17
N GLU A 16 -52.96 17.96 -37.20
CA GLU A 16 -53.32 17.75 -38.61
C GLU A 16 -53.05 19.11 -39.29
N ASP A 17 -52.47 19.15 -40.49
CA ASP A 17 -53.13 19.86 -41.61
C ASP A 17 -52.49 19.47 -42.94
N VAL A 18 -53.35 19.00 -43.85
CA VAL A 18 -53.03 18.60 -45.22
C VAL A 18 -53.59 19.70 -46.12
N GLY A 19 -52.69 20.42 -46.79
CA GLY A 19 -53.05 21.39 -47.82
C GLY A 19 -52.28 21.10 -49.10
N GLU A 20 -52.88 20.31 -50.00
CA GLU A 20 -52.50 20.24 -51.41
C GLU A 20 -52.96 21.52 -52.14
N ASN A 21 -52.09 22.15 -52.94
CA ASN A 21 -52.44 22.51 -54.32
C ASN A 21 -51.25 23.03 -55.15
N LYS A 22 -50.95 22.23 -56.19
CA LYS A 22 -50.71 22.55 -57.62
C LYS A 22 -49.58 23.49 -58.08
N GLU A 23 -48.64 22.84 -58.75
CA GLU A 23 -48.17 23.06 -60.13
C GLU A 23 -47.84 24.48 -60.59
N LYS A 24 -46.55 24.71 -60.82
CA LYS A 24 -46.04 25.32 -62.06
C LYS A 24 -44.76 24.61 -62.49
N GLU A 25 -44.86 23.80 -63.55
CA GLU A 25 -43.74 23.46 -64.41
C GLU A 25 -43.35 24.70 -65.21
N GLU A 26 -42.09 25.12 -65.15
CA GLU A 26 -41.40 25.77 -66.27
C GLU A 26 -39.96 25.25 -66.31
N GLY A 27 -39.58 24.72 -67.47
CA GLY A 27 -38.35 24.00 -67.70
C GLY A 27 -37.10 24.87 -67.58
N GLY A 28 -36.03 24.26 -67.08
CA GLY A 28 -34.73 24.91 -66.96
C GLY A 28 -33.63 23.91 -66.61
N ARG A 29 -33.13 23.23 -67.65
CA ARG A 29 -31.74 22.76 -67.80
C ARG A 29 -31.19 21.89 -66.66
N VAL A 30 -31.11 20.59 -66.93
CA VAL A 30 -30.24 19.64 -66.24
C VAL A 30 -28.79 20.11 -66.38
N GLU A 31 -28.25 20.79 -65.38
CA GLU A 31 -26.82 21.03 -65.24
C GLU A 31 -26.20 20.01 -64.31
N GLY A 32 -25.57 19.02 -64.92
CA GLY A 32 -24.30 18.45 -64.50
C GLY A 32 -24.24 17.90 -63.07
N GLU A 33 -24.36 16.59 -62.97
CA GLU A 33 -23.61 15.81 -61.99
C GLU A 33 -22.18 16.36 -61.89
N LYS A 34 -21.86 17.03 -60.77
CA LYS A 34 -20.46 17.26 -60.37
C LYS A 34 -19.88 15.90 -60.02
N VAL A 35 -19.35 15.22 -61.04
CA VAL A 35 -18.38 14.15 -60.88
C VAL A 35 -17.29 14.67 -59.94
N SER A 36 -17.15 14.05 -58.78
CA SER A 36 -16.06 14.37 -57.86
C SER A 36 -14.74 14.16 -58.60
N LYS A 37 -14.01 15.24 -58.87
CA LYS A 37 -12.62 15.13 -59.30
C LYS A 37 -11.89 14.37 -58.19
N GLY A 38 -11.36 13.20 -58.52
CA GLY A 38 -10.48 12.46 -57.62
C GLY A 38 -9.35 13.37 -57.16
N GLU A 39 -9.03 13.30 -55.87
CA GLU A 39 -7.92 14.02 -55.26
C GLU A 39 -6.63 13.77 -56.05
N THR A 40 -5.85 14.82 -56.29
CA THR A 40 -4.54 14.68 -56.93
C THR A 40 -3.54 14.02 -55.97
N GLU A 41 -2.51 13.34 -56.50
CA GLU A 41 -1.50 12.70 -55.64
C GLU A 41 -0.75 13.69 -54.74
N GLU A 42 -0.65 14.97 -55.15
CA GLU A 42 -0.05 16.02 -54.34
C GLU A 42 -0.96 16.45 -53.17
N GLU A 43 -2.25 16.65 -53.42
CA GLU A 43 -3.25 16.93 -52.38
C GLU A 43 -3.35 15.76 -51.39
N TYR A 44 -3.32 14.52 -51.89
CA TYR A 44 -3.29 13.31 -51.07
C TYR A 44 -2.09 13.31 -50.12
N ARG A 45 -0.88 13.51 -50.66
CA ARG A 45 0.35 13.58 -49.87
C ARG A 45 0.29 14.66 -48.81
N GLU A 46 -0.12 15.88 -49.17
CA GLU A 46 -0.20 17.00 -48.24
C GLU A 46 -1.18 16.69 -47.09
N ARG A 47 -2.34 16.10 -47.41
CA ARG A 47 -3.33 15.68 -46.42
C ARG A 47 -2.76 14.62 -45.46
N GLN A 48 -2.07 13.60 -45.97
CA GLN A 48 -1.48 12.57 -45.11
C GLN A 48 -0.41 13.14 -44.17
N LEU A 49 0.45 14.03 -44.66
CA LEU A 49 1.48 14.69 -43.84
C LEU A 49 0.88 15.59 -42.77
N ARG A 50 -0.16 16.38 -43.10
CA ARG A 50 -0.87 17.21 -42.12
C ARG A 50 -1.52 16.37 -41.02
N ARG A 51 -2.20 15.28 -41.37
CA ARG A 51 -2.78 14.34 -40.40
C ARG A 51 -1.72 13.69 -39.51
N LEU A 52 -0.59 13.26 -40.08
CA LEU A 52 0.52 12.71 -39.30
C LEU A 52 1.08 13.76 -38.33
N LEU A 53 1.24 15.01 -38.76
CA LEU A 53 1.69 16.09 -37.89
C LEU A 53 0.71 16.32 -36.72
N GLU A 54 -0.59 16.44 -37.00
CA GLU A 54 -1.64 16.58 -35.99
C GLU A 54 -1.62 15.42 -34.98
N ALA A 55 -1.49 14.19 -35.48
CA ALA A 55 -1.42 13.00 -34.63
C ALA A 55 -0.15 12.99 -33.77
N MET A 56 1.00 13.37 -34.32
CA MET A 56 2.25 13.49 -33.58
C MET A 56 2.18 14.62 -32.52
N GLU A 57 1.49 15.72 -32.81
CA GLU A 57 1.23 16.77 -31.82
C GLU A 57 0.33 16.29 -30.68
N ALA A 58 -0.74 15.55 -31.00
CA ALA A 58 -1.61 14.92 -30.00
C ALA A 58 -0.82 13.92 -29.13
N PHE A 59 -0.05 13.03 -29.75
CA PHE A 59 0.81 12.06 -29.07
C PHE A 59 1.82 12.74 -28.13
N LYS A 60 2.49 13.79 -28.60
CA LYS A 60 3.43 14.60 -27.80
C LYS A 60 2.76 15.19 -26.55
N ASN A 61 1.49 15.57 -26.67
CA ASN A 61 0.70 16.14 -25.57
C ASN A 61 0.03 15.05 -24.70
N GLY A 62 0.29 13.78 -24.95
CA GLY A 62 -0.23 12.64 -24.18
C GLY A 62 -1.60 12.13 -24.64
N ASP A 63 -2.16 12.66 -25.73
CA ASP A 63 -3.37 12.09 -26.33
C ASP A 63 -3.01 10.91 -27.24
N LEU A 64 -3.21 9.71 -26.71
CA LEU A 64 -2.93 8.45 -27.39
C LEU A 64 -4.19 7.86 -28.04
N THR A 65 -5.28 8.62 -28.15
CA THR A 65 -6.56 8.14 -28.72
C THR A 65 -6.62 8.29 -30.24
N ILE A 66 -5.84 9.23 -30.80
CA ILE A 66 -5.80 9.47 -32.24
C ILE A 66 -5.27 8.24 -32.99
N ARG A 67 -5.99 7.83 -34.04
CA ARG A 67 -5.59 6.75 -34.95
C ARG A 67 -5.57 7.25 -36.39
N LEU A 68 -4.49 6.96 -37.10
CA LEU A 68 -4.34 7.32 -38.50
C LEU A 68 -4.95 6.22 -39.39
N PRO A 69 -5.79 6.56 -40.38
CA PRO A 69 -6.36 5.58 -41.29
C PRO A 69 -5.31 5.07 -42.29
N LYS A 70 -5.35 3.76 -42.59
CA LYS A 70 -4.55 3.17 -43.68
C LYS A 70 -5.35 3.19 -44.98
N GLU A 71 -5.19 4.25 -45.76
CA GLU A 71 -5.96 4.46 -47.01
C GLU A 71 -5.36 3.71 -48.21
N LYS A 72 -4.03 3.69 -48.35
CA LYS A 72 -3.31 3.01 -49.42
C LYS A 72 -2.19 2.13 -48.86
N TYR A 73 -1.73 1.16 -49.66
CA TYR A 73 -0.52 0.38 -49.38
C TYR A 73 0.71 1.11 -49.91
N ASP A 74 0.98 2.27 -49.32
CA ASP A 74 2.13 3.12 -49.62
C ASP A 74 2.85 3.52 -48.31
N ILE A 75 3.86 4.39 -48.43
CA ILE A 75 4.62 4.87 -47.28
C ILE A 75 3.75 5.59 -46.25
N TYR A 76 2.67 6.26 -46.66
CA TYR A 76 1.75 6.93 -45.72
C TYR A 76 0.91 5.91 -44.95
N GLY A 77 0.46 4.84 -45.62
CA GLY A 77 -0.19 3.72 -44.97
C GLY A 77 0.72 2.97 -43.97
N GLU A 78 2.00 2.81 -44.29
CA GLU A 78 3.01 2.24 -43.38
C GLU A 78 3.34 3.16 -42.21
N LEU A 79 3.43 4.48 -42.45
CA LEU A 79 3.60 5.49 -41.39
C LEU A 79 2.39 5.50 -40.45
N ALA A 80 1.17 5.42 -40.99
CA ALA A 80 -0.06 5.33 -40.19
C ALA A 80 -0.07 4.07 -39.30
N ASP A 81 0.26 2.90 -39.86
CA ASP A 81 0.36 1.65 -39.11
C ASP A 81 1.44 1.72 -38.02
N THR A 82 2.61 2.26 -38.34
CA THR A 82 3.71 2.43 -37.38
C THR A 82 3.32 3.40 -36.26
N TYR A 83 2.70 4.53 -36.57
CA TYR A 83 2.17 5.48 -35.59
C TYR A 83 1.13 4.83 -34.68
N ASN A 84 0.15 4.11 -35.25
CA ASN A 84 -0.89 3.45 -34.47
C ASN A 84 -0.31 2.41 -33.50
N LYS A 85 0.67 1.61 -33.95
CA LYS A 85 1.38 0.66 -33.09
C LYS A 85 2.18 1.35 -31.98
N MET A 86 2.80 2.50 -32.25
CA MET A 86 3.46 3.30 -31.23
C MET A 86 2.45 3.82 -30.19
N ALA A 87 1.34 4.41 -30.64
CA ALA A 87 0.27 4.90 -29.77
C ALA A 87 -0.33 3.78 -28.90
N GLU A 88 -0.54 2.60 -29.49
CA GLU A 88 -1.01 1.41 -28.77
C GLU A 88 -0.01 0.96 -27.69
N ARG A 89 1.29 0.89 -28.00
CA ARG A 89 2.32 0.51 -27.02
C ARG A 89 2.39 1.47 -25.84
N VAL A 90 2.42 2.78 -26.09
CA VAL A 90 2.44 3.78 -25.01
C VAL A 90 1.15 3.73 -24.19
N GLY A 91 0.01 3.51 -24.86
CA GLY A 91 -1.28 3.36 -24.18
C GLY A 91 -1.30 2.11 -23.28
N GLY A 92 -0.75 1.00 -23.74
CA GLY A 92 -0.63 -0.24 -22.99
C GLY A 92 0.26 -0.07 -21.75
N VAL A 93 1.44 0.53 -21.90
CA VAL A 93 2.34 0.82 -20.76
C VAL A 93 1.68 1.76 -19.76
N THR A 94 1.04 2.83 -20.23
CA THR A 94 0.34 3.80 -19.36
C THR A 94 -0.80 3.13 -18.59
N THR A 95 -1.59 2.29 -19.25
CA THR A 95 -2.70 1.55 -18.62
C THR A 95 -2.16 0.60 -17.55
N GLU A 96 -1.08 -0.10 -17.86
CA GLU A 96 -0.47 -1.05 -16.94
C GLU A 96 0.18 -0.38 -15.72
N MET A 97 0.83 0.77 -15.92
CA MET A 97 1.36 1.60 -14.84
C MET A 97 0.24 2.02 -13.86
N HIS A 98 -0.90 2.47 -14.37
CA HIS A 98 -2.05 2.81 -13.52
C HIS A 98 -2.59 1.59 -12.77
N ARG A 99 -2.69 0.44 -13.46
CA ARG A 99 -3.17 -0.81 -12.86
C ARG A 99 -2.28 -1.24 -11.69
N VAL A 100 -0.97 -1.36 -11.92
CA VAL A 100 -0.04 -1.84 -10.89
C VAL A 100 0.08 -0.84 -9.74
N ALA A 101 0.06 0.46 -10.01
CA ALA A 101 0.10 1.49 -8.97
C ALA A 101 -1.13 1.41 -8.05
N LYS A 102 -2.33 1.20 -8.59
CA LYS A 102 -3.54 1.00 -7.79
C LYS A 102 -3.46 -0.26 -6.94
N ILE A 103 -3.05 -1.38 -7.54
CA ILE A 103 -3.00 -2.68 -6.88
C ILE A 103 -1.95 -2.72 -5.76
N ALA A 104 -0.72 -2.27 -6.05
CA ALA A 104 0.35 -2.26 -5.06
C ALA A 104 0.18 -1.13 -4.05
N GLY A 105 -0.11 0.09 -4.51
CA GLY A 105 -0.15 1.28 -3.67
C GLY A 105 -1.43 1.45 -2.86
N THR A 106 -2.59 1.06 -3.40
CA THR A 106 -3.89 1.25 -2.72
C THR A 106 -4.44 -0.06 -2.16
N GLU A 107 -4.37 -1.16 -2.91
CA GLU A 107 -4.91 -2.44 -2.46
C GLU A 107 -3.92 -3.26 -1.60
N GLY A 108 -2.65 -2.85 -1.56
CA GLY A 108 -1.61 -3.52 -0.77
C GLY A 108 -1.16 -4.88 -1.31
N LYS A 109 -1.52 -5.23 -2.55
CA LYS A 109 -1.11 -6.49 -3.20
C LYS A 109 0.27 -6.34 -3.80
N LEU A 110 1.28 -6.39 -2.94
CA LEU A 110 2.68 -6.16 -3.28
C LEU A 110 3.33 -7.28 -4.12
N THR A 111 2.67 -8.43 -4.31
CA THR A 111 3.17 -9.52 -5.16
C THR A 111 2.82 -9.35 -6.64
N GLU A 112 1.97 -8.38 -6.96
CA GLU A 112 1.55 -8.10 -8.34
C GLU A 112 2.64 -7.36 -9.11
N ARG A 113 2.81 -7.70 -10.39
CA ARG A 113 3.86 -7.15 -11.25
C ARG A 113 3.25 -6.55 -12.51
N ALA A 114 3.92 -5.52 -13.02
CA ALA A 114 3.59 -4.92 -14.29
C ALA A 114 3.97 -5.89 -15.42
N SER A 115 3.06 -6.08 -16.38
CA SER A 115 3.29 -6.90 -17.57
C SER A 115 2.57 -6.28 -18.77
N VAL A 116 3.34 -5.99 -19.83
CA VAL A 116 2.80 -5.45 -21.08
C VAL A 116 3.19 -6.38 -22.22
N PRO A 117 2.24 -7.07 -22.88
CA PRO A 117 2.55 -7.97 -23.98
C PRO A 117 3.28 -7.28 -25.13
N GLY A 118 4.29 -7.94 -25.69
CA GLY A 118 4.96 -7.48 -26.89
C GLY A 118 5.83 -6.23 -26.73
N VAL A 119 6.15 -5.77 -25.51
CA VAL A 119 7.17 -4.73 -25.32
C VAL A 119 8.59 -5.32 -25.39
N ALA A 120 9.52 -4.56 -25.97
CA ALA A 120 10.92 -4.93 -26.13
C ALA A 120 11.81 -3.67 -26.04
N GLY A 121 13.13 -3.85 -25.91
CA GLY A 121 14.08 -2.75 -25.76
C GLY A 121 13.76 -1.88 -24.55
N SER A 122 13.89 -0.56 -24.70
CA SER A 122 13.68 0.41 -23.61
C SER A 122 12.29 0.34 -22.96
N TRP A 123 11.27 -0.11 -23.68
CA TRP A 123 9.94 -0.33 -23.11
C TRP A 123 9.92 -1.48 -22.11
N LYS A 124 10.63 -2.58 -22.43
CA LYS A 124 10.81 -3.69 -21.51
C LYS A 124 11.65 -3.26 -20.31
N GLU A 125 12.74 -2.53 -20.53
CA GLU A 125 13.58 -2.00 -19.45
C GLU A 125 12.78 -1.10 -18.49
N CYS A 126 11.86 -0.29 -19.00
CA CYS A 126 10.97 0.54 -18.18
C CYS A 126 10.07 -0.31 -17.28
N VAL A 127 9.42 -1.34 -17.83
CA VAL A 127 8.58 -2.28 -17.07
C VAL A 127 9.41 -3.06 -16.05
N ASP A 128 10.59 -3.54 -16.43
CA ASP A 128 11.50 -4.29 -15.56
C ASP A 128 12.02 -3.40 -14.41
N THR A 129 12.32 -2.14 -14.69
CA THR A 129 12.74 -1.16 -13.65
C THR A 129 11.63 -0.91 -12.63
N LEU A 130 10.39 -0.73 -13.10
CA LEU A 130 9.23 -0.61 -12.22
C LEU A 130 9.06 -1.85 -11.34
N ASN A 131 9.16 -3.05 -11.94
CA ASN A 131 9.08 -4.30 -11.19
C ASN A 131 10.19 -4.43 -10.16
N GLY A 132 11.42 -4.01 -10.47
CA GLY A 132 12.53 -3.99 -9.51
C GLY A 132 12.29 -3.06 -8.32
N LEU A 133 11.68 -1.88 -8.55
CA LEU A 133 11.27 -0.99 -7.46
C LEU A 133 10.18 -1.63 -6.60
N ILE A 134 9.18 -2.25 -7.23
CA ILE A 134 8.13 -2.98 -6.52
C ILE A 134 8.75 -4.12 -5.70
N ASP A 135 9.68 -4.90 -6.25
CA ASP A 135 10.36 -5.99 -5.56
C ASP A 135 11.08 -5.52 -4.30
N ALA A 136 11.82 -4.41 -4.40
CA ALA A 136 12.56 -3.85 -3.26
C ALA A 136 11.62 -3.45 -2.11
N VAL A 137 10.53 -2.74 -2.41
CA VAL A 137 9.53 -2.32 -1.41
C VAL A 137 8.76 -3.52 -0.86
N SER A 138 8.41 -4.47 -1.72
CA SER A 138 7.62 -5.64 -1.36
C SER A 138 8.37 -6.57 -0.42
N LYS A 139 9.63 -6.87 -0.73
CA LYS A 139 10.48 -7.74 0.09
C LYS A 139 10.61 -7.19 1.50
N PHE A 140 10.88 -5.90 1.62
CA PHE A 140 11.03 -5.24 2.92
C PHE A 140 9.72 -5.21 3.70
N THR A 141 8.61 -4.85 3.06
CA THR A 141 7.29 -4.80 3.72
C THR A 141 6.83 -6.16 4.20
N LEU A 142 7.04 -7.22 3.41
CA LEU A 142 6.68 -8.58 3.80
C LEU A 142 7.56 -9.09 4.95
N GLU A 143 8.86 -8.79 4.92
CA GLU A 143 9.76 -9.14 6.01
C GLU A 143 9.39 -8.42 7.32
N MET A 144 9.01 -7.15 7.22
CA MET A 144 8.47 -6.39 8.36
C MET A 144 7.23 -7.05 8.94
N GLY A 145 6.27 -7.43 8.09
CA GLY A 145 5.06 -8.14 8.52
C GLY A 145 5.38 -9.44 9.26
N ARG A 146 6.34 -10.22 8.73
CA ARG A 146 6.80 -11.47 9.33
C ARG A 146 7.40 -11.28 10.73
N ILE A 147 8.31 -10.30 10.88
CA ILE A 147 8.93 -10.00 12.18
C ILE A 147 7.89 -9.46 13.19
N LEU A 148 6.97 -8.60 12.75
CA LEU A 148 5.89 -8.10 13.61
C LEU A 148 4.94 -9.21 14.06
N ASP A 149 4.59 -10.15 13.18
CA ASP A 149 3.78 -11.34 13.55
C ASP A 149 4.51 -12.18 14.60
N ASN A 150 5.81 -12.43 14.44
CA ASN A 150 6.62 -13.11 15.45
C ASN A 150 6.58 -12.41 16.82
N ILE A 151 6.80 -11.09 16.84
CA ILE A 151 6.74 -10.28 18.08
C ILE A 151 5.35 -10.40 18.73
N SER A 152 4.28 -10.33 17.93
CA SER A 152 2.91 -10.41 18.44
C SER A 152 2.58 -11.75 19.11
N ARG A 153 3.28 -12.83 18.71
CA ARG A 153 3.17 -14.17 19.30
C ARG A 153 4.17 -14.41 20.43
N GLY A 154 4.95 -13.40 20.80
CA GLY A 154 6.01 -13.51 21.81
C GLY A 154 7.28 -14.22 21.32
N ASN A 155 7.40 -14.51 20.02
CA ASN A 155 8.64 -15.02 19.45
C ASN A 155 9.59 -13.85 19.16
N LEU A 156 10.57 -13.64 20.02
CA LEU A 156 11.53 -12.55 19.94
C LEU A 156 12.93 -13.00 19.50
N THR A 157 13.03 -14.22 18.96
CA THR A 157 14.32 -14.78 18.53
C THR A 157 14.73 -14.30 17.14
N GLU A 158 13.75 -13.94 16.31
CA GLU A 158 13.99 -13.55 14.93
C GLU A 158 14.15 -12.04 14.78
N LYS A 159 15.06 -11.66 13.88
CA LYS A 159 15.41 -10.28 13.56
C LYS A 159 15.53 -10.08 12.06
N PHE A 160 15.51 -8.82 11.63
CA PHE A 160 15.92 -8.48 10.28
C PHE A 160 17.39 -8.88 10.06
N ALA A 161 17.63 -9.75 9.08
CA ALA A 161 18.97 -10.22 8.70
C ALA A 161 19.33 -9.90 7.23
N ILE A 162 18.43 -9.23 6.51
CA ILE A 162 18.66 -8.81 5.13
C ILE A 162 19.53 -7.54 5.06
N PRO A 163 20.50 -7.45 4.14
CA PRO A 163 21.32 -6.25 3.99
C PRO A 163 20.46 -5.12 3.41
N LEU A 164 20.08 -4.18 4.28
CA LEU A 164 19.28 -3.01 3.93
C LEU A 164 20.14 -1.73 3.94
N THR A 165 19.74 -0.76 3.14
CA THR A 165 20.37 0.56 3.05
C THR A 165 19.35 1.68 3.22
N GLY A 166 19.84 2.89 3.51
CA GLY A 166 18.99 4.08 3.66
C GLY A 166 17.91 3.89 4.72
N ASP A 167 16.69 4.36 4.41
CA ASP A 167 15.56 4.37 5.34
C ASP A 167 15.11 2.97 5.77
N PHE A 168 15.22 1.97 4.88
CA PHE A 168 14.89 0.59 5.23
C PHE A 168 15.82 0.04 6.33
N ARG A 169 17.10 0.42 6.32
CA ARG A 169 18.04 0.06 7.39
C ARG A 169 17.67 0.72 8.71
N VAL A 170 17.34 2.02 8.67
CA VAL A 170 16.93 2.76 9.88
C VAL A 170 15.70 2.10 10.52
N MET A 171 14.72 1.70 9.72
CA MET A 171 13.54 1.01 10.23
C MET A 171 13.86 -0.40 10.73
N SER A 172 14.66 -1.20 10.01
CA SER A 172 15.04 -2.53 10.49
C SER A 172 15.83 -2.48 11.80
N ASP A 173 16.74 -1.52 11.95
CA ASP A 173 17.52 -1.32 13.18
C ASP A 173 16.61 -0.93 14.35
N THR A 174 15.59 -0.11 14.09
CA THR A 174 14.61 0.29 15.10
C THR A 174 13.78 -0.89 15.57
N VAL A 175 13.34 -1.76 14.65
CA VAL A 175 12.61 -2.99 14.99
C VAL A 175 13.50 -3.96 15.75
N ASN A 176 14.73 -4.20 15.28
CA ASN A 176 15.69 -5.07 15.97
C ASN A 176 15.97 -4.58 17.41
N LYS A 177 16.16 -3.26 17.60
CA LYS A 177 16.30 -2.67 18.95
C LYS A 177 15.05 -2.87 19.82
N THR A 178 13.87 -2.88 19.22
CA THR A 178 12.61 -3.14 19.94
C THR A 178 12.55 -4.59 20.40
N VAL A 179 12.89 -5.54 19.51
CA VAL A 179 13.01 -6.97 19.84
C VAL A 179 14.02 -7.18 20.97
N ASP A 180 15.19 -6.52 20.91
CA ASP A 180 16.20 -6.60 21.96
C ASP A 180 15.71 -6.11 23.31
N ARG A 181 15.00 -4.98 23.34
CA ARG A 181 14.42 -4.45 24.58
C ARG A 181 13.37 -5.38 25.16
N LEU A 182 12.50 -5.95 24.33
CA LEU A 182 11.49 -6.91 24.76
C LEU A 182 12.13 -8.17 25.37
N ASN A 183 13.18 -8.70 24.73
CA ASN A 183 13.93 -9.84 25.26
C ASN A 183 14.57 -9.54 26.61
N LEU A 184 15.19 -8.36 26.75
CA LEU A 184 15.87 -7.98 27.99
C LEU A 184 14.88 -7.83 29.14
N ILE A 185 13.75 -7.15 28.91
CA ILE A 185 12.69 -7.01 29.92
C ILE A 185 12.09 -8.36 30.27
N GLY A 186 11.72 -9.17 29.27
CA GLY A 186 11.13 -10.49 29.50
C GLY A 186 12.06 -11.42 30.29
N GLY A 187 13.37 -11.36 30.00
CA GLY A 187 14.41 -12.07 30.73
C GLY A 187 14.51 -11.61 32.19
N GLU A 188 14.57 -10.31 32.44
CA GLU A 188 14.66 -9.78 33.80
C GLU A 188 13.41 -10.06 34.63
N VAL A 189 12.22 -9.91 34.05
CA VAL A 189 10.97 -10.28 34.75
C VAL A 189 10.99 -11.76 35.13
N SER A 190 11.36 -12.64 34.19
CA SER A 190 11.44 -14.08 34.45
C SER A 190 12.46 -14.42 35.54
N ARG A 191 13.62 -13.75 35.53
CA ARG A 191 14.67 -13.94 36.53
C ARG A 191 14.20 -13.50 37.92
N VAL A 192 13.67 -12.29 38.05
CA VAL A 192 13.18 -11.75 39.34
C VAL A 192 12.06 -12.61 39.90
N THR A 193 11.09 -13.01 39.06
CA THR A 193 10.00 -13.90 39.50
C THR A 193 10.54 -15.24 40.00
N ARG A 194 11.53 -15.83 39.32
CA ARG A 194 12.15 -17.09 39.76
C ARG A 194 12.94 -16.91 41.05
N GLU A 195 13.77 -15.87 41.16
CA GLU A 195 14.61 -15.63 42.34
C GLU A 195 13.78 -15.35 43.58
N VAL A 196 12.81 -14.42 43.50
CA VAL A 196 11.98 -14.04 44.66
C VAL A 196 10.92 -15.09 44.96
N GLY A 197 10.23 -15.59 43.94
CA GLY A 197 9.04 -16.43 44.12
C GLY A 197 9.33 -17.92 44.27
N VAL A 198 10.42 -18.43 43.69
CA VAL A 198 10.72 -19.88 43.68
C VAL A 198 11.97 -20.20 44.48
N GLU A 199 13.06 -19.46 44.27
CA GLU A 199 14.34 -19.72 44.94
C GLU A 199 14.41 -19.09 46.35
N GLY A 200 13.43 -18.24 46.73
CA GLY A 200 13.41 -17.57 48.02
C GLY A 200 14.55 -16.57 48.23
N LYS A 201 15.19 -16.10 47.15
CA LYS A 201 16.21 -15.05 47.17
C LYS A 201 15.52 -13.70 47.32
N LEU A 202 15.07 -13.42 48.54
CA LEU A 202 14.33 -12.21 48.88
C LEU A 202 15.22 -10.96 48.72
N GLY A 203 14.72 -9.96 48.01
CA GLY A 203 15.41 -8.70 47.70
C GLY A 203 15.96 -8.61 46.28
N ALA A 204 15.79 -9.64 45.45
CA ALA A 204 16.15 -9.55 44.03
C ALA A 204 15.30 -8.51 43.29
N GLN A 205 15.96 -7.71 42.46
CA GLN A 205 15.35 -6.68 41.64
C GLN A 205 15.87 -6.79 40.20
N GLY A 206 15.04 -6.38 39.26
CA GLY A 206 15.35 -6.31 37.83
C GLY A 206 15.93 -4.94 37.50
N GLU A 207 17.00 -4.93 36.71
CA GLU A 207 17.58 -3.73 36.16
C GLU A 207 17.70 -3.88 34.64
N VAL A 208 17.07 -2.95 33.93
CA VAL A 208 16.96 -2.99 32.47
C VAL A 208 17.61 -1.71 31.94
N PRO A 209 18.82 -1.77 31.34
CA PRO A 209 19.51 -0.56 30.90
C PRO A 209 18.78 0.15 29.74
N GLY A 210 18.67 1.48 29.83
CA GLY A 210 18.21 2.31 28.72
C GLY A 210 16.71 2.21 28.41
N VAL A 211 15.88 1.69 29.33
CA VAL A 211 14.42 1.79 29.21
C VAL A 211 13.88 3.09 29.80
N ALA A 212 12.81 3.57 29.18
CA ALA A 212 12.08 4.77 29.56
C ALA A 212 10.58 4.57 29.27
N GLY A 213 9.74 5.46 29.78
CA GLY A 213 8.29 5.41 29.58
C GLY A 213 7.68 4.11 30.10
N ALA A 214 6.77 3.52 29.32
CA ALA A 214 6.03 2.31 29.70
C ALA A 214 6.94 1.13 30.09
N TRP A 215 8.11 1.00 29.47
CA TRP A 215 9.06 -0.08 29.79
C TRP A 215 9.71 0.08 31.16
N LYS A 216 10.02 1.32 31.54
CA LYS A 216 10.55 1.63 32.86
C LYS A 216 9.47 1.39 33.92
N GLU A 217 8.25 1.87 33.67
CA GLU A 217 7.11 1.67 34.56
C GLU A 217 6.85 0.18 34.82
N LEU A 218 6.89 -0.66 33.78
CA LEU A 218 6.75 -2.10 33.92
C LEU A 218 7.84 -2.71 34.82
N THR A 219 9.09 -2.29 34.64
CA THR A 219 10.23 -2.77 35.44
C THR A 219 10.08 -2.34 36.90
N ASP A 220 9.73 -1.06 37.14
CA ASP A 220 9.54 -0.50 38.48
C ASP A 220 8.36 -1.17 39.21
N ASN A 221 7.29 -1.53 38.49
CA ASN A 221 6.16 -2.27 39.04
C ASN A 221 6.54 -3.69 39.48
N VAL A 222 7.35 -4.40 38.68
CA VAL A 222 7.87 -5.73 39.05
C VAL A 222 8.78 -5.64 40.27
N ASN A 223 9.63 -4.62 40.33
CA ASN A 223 10.49 -4.38 41.49
C ASN A 223 9.70 -4.04 42.76
N THR A 224 8.61 -3.29 42.63
CA THR A 224 7.71 -2.99 43.75
C THR A 224 7.03 -4.26 44.25
N LEU A 225 6.55 -5.12 43.35
CA LEU A 225 5.99 -6.42 43.72
C LEU A 225 7.02 -7.30 44.44
N ALA A 226 8.23 -7.41 43.90
CA ALA A 226 9.32 -8.18 44.48
C ALA A 226 9.73 -7.70 45.88
N ALA A 227 9.78 -6.38 46.07
CA ALA A 227 10.06 -5.76 47.36
C ALA A 227 8.96 -6.06 48.39
N ASN A 228 7.69 -5.91 48.01
CA ASN A 228 6.56 -6.22 48.88
C ASN A 228 6.57 -7.68 49.33
N VAL A 229 6.76 -8.63 48.41
CA VAL A 229 6.85 -10.07 48.75
C VAL A 229 8.04 -10.35 49.68
N THR A 230 9.17 -9.70 49.42
CA THR A 230 10.39 -9.82 50.25
C THR A 230 10.14 -9.37 51.69
N ASP A 231 9.57 -8.19 51.87
CA ASP A 231 9.32 -7.62 53.19
C ASP A 231 8.31 -8.46 53.97
N GLN A 232 7.25 -8.91 53.29
CA GLN A 232 6.23 -9.78 53.88
C GLN A 232 6.80 -11.13 54.34
N MET A 233 7.56 -11.82 53.49
CA MET A 233 8.13 -13.13 53.84
C MET A 233 9.19 -13.03 54.95
N ARG A 234 9.99 -11.95 54.97
CA ARG A 234 10.96 -11.72 56.05
C ARG A 234 10.28 -11.50 57.39
N ASP A 235 9.17 -10.77 57.42
CA ASP A 235 8.43 -10.53 58.66
C ASP A 235 7.78 -11.81 59.19
N VAL A 236 7.14 -12.58 58.31
CA VAL A 236 6.60 -13.91 58.65
C VAL A 236 7.70 -14.84 59.18
N ALA A 237 8.88 -14.87 58.55
CA ALA A 237 10.00 -15.68 59.01
C ALA A 237 10.49 -15.26 60.40
N LYS A 238 10.58 -13.95 60.68
CA LYS A 238 10.95 -13.42 62.01
C LYS A 238 9.95 -13.84 63.08
N VAL A 239 8.66 -13.63 62.84
CA VAL A 239 7.60 -13.99 63.79
C VAL A 239 7.56 -15.50 64.02
N SER A 240 7.70 -16.31 62.96
CA SER A 240 7.72 -17.78 63.08
C SER A 240 8.92 -18.27 63.90
N THR A 241 10.08 -17.63 63.73
CA THR A 241 11.29 -17.95 64.51
C THR A 241 11.07 -17.61 65.99
N ALA A 242 10.51 -16.42 66.29
CA ALA A 242 10.20 -16.03 67.66
C ALA A 242 9.20 -16.99 68.34
N ILE A 243 8.16 -17.41 67.61
CA ILE A 243 7.20 -18.42 68.10
C ILE A 243 7.90 -19.75 68.39
N ALA A 244 8.78 -20.20 67.50
CA ALA A 244 9.56 -21.44 67.69
C ALA A 244 10.50 -21.35 68.90
N ASP A 245 11.05 -20.16 69.18
CA ASP A 245 11.89 -19.87 70.34
C ASP A 245 11.07 -19.62 71.63
N GLY A 246 9.73 -19.66 71.56
CA GLY A 246 8.82 -19.53 72.69
C GLY A 246 8.33 -18.11 73.00
N ASP A 247 8.70 -17.11 72.19
CA ASP A 247 8.20 -15.74 72.28
C ASP A 247 6.91 -15.55 71.44
N LEU A 248 5.77 -15.72 72.10
CA LEU A 248 4.44 -15.50 71.52
C LEU A 248 4.02 -14.02 71.49
N THR A 249 4.89 -13.09 71.94
CA THR A 249 4.55 -11.66 71.97
C THR A 249 4.81 -10.97 70.63
N GLN A 250 5.61 -11.56 69.73
CA GLN A 250 5.85 -11.04 68.39
C GLN A 250 4.61 -11.14 67.49
N LYS A 251 4.41 -10.13 66.66
CA LYS A 251 3.31 -10.04 65.68
C LYS A 251 3.85 -9.62 64.32
N ILE A 252 3.13 -9.96 63.27
CA ILE A 252 3.40 -9.42 61.92
C ILE A 252 3.15 -7.91 61.98
N THR A 253 4.15 -7.13 61.58
CA THR A 253 4.19 -5.66 61.66
C THR A 253 4.25 -4.98 60.30
N VAL A 254 4.58 -5.73 59.25
CA VAL A 254 4.62 -5.20 57.88
C VAL A 254 3.22 -4.87 57.37
N ASP A 255 3.09 -3.79 56.60
CA ASP A 255 1.82 -3.36 55.99
C ASP A 255 1.40 -4.39 54.92
N VAL A 256 0.53 -5.31 55.31
CA VAL A 256 -0.06 -6.34 54.43
C VAL A 256 -1.40 -5.86 53.89
N LYS A 257 -1.64 -6.10 52.60
CA LYS A 257 -2.88 -5.72 51.91
C LYS A 257 -3.47 -6.95 51.21
N GLY A 258 -4.80 -7.03 51.17
CA GLY A 258 -5.52 -8.13 50.51
C GLY A 258 -5.65 -9.37 51.39
N GLU A 259 -5.58 -10.56 50.78
CA GLU A 259 -5.78 -11.87 51.43
C GLU A 259 -4.67 -12.29 52.41
N ILE A 260 -3.63 -11.47 52.57
CA ILE A 260 -2.50 -11.71 53.49
C ILE A 260 -2.83 -11.18 54.92
N LEU A 261 -4.02 -10.60 55.13
CA LEU A 261 -4.54 -10.12 56.42
C LEU A 261 -5.20 -11.23 57.27
#